data_AF-A0A2S6A652-F1
#
_entry.id   AF-A0A2S6A652-F1
#
_cell.length_a   1.000
_cell.length_b   1.000
_cell.length_c   1.000
_cell.angle_alpha   90.00
_cell.angle_beta   90.00
_cell.angle_gamma   90.00
#
_symmetry.space_group_name_H-M   'P 1'
#
loop_
_entity.id
_entity.type
_entity.pdbx_description
1 polymer ?
#
loop_
_entity_poly.entity_id
_entity_poly.type
_entity_poly.pdbx_seq_one_letter_code
_entity_poly.pdbx_strand_id
1 'polypeptide(L)'
;MLPPTQWRNRAQAHRDRVDEMVGPYLRQRADGRKHPVIDFLFTYYGHKPAQLRRWHPGFGVALADAEEYAQRRGYHRVETAAGPVHTADPAFLDRRRDTVEFVAALLAATAARPAQLSCFGLHEWAMVYRSDDVRHRQVPLRLGRAGTDAVVDSMSLRCTHFDAFRFFTPEAAPRNIEQLTRDDQIRREQPGCLHAGMDLYKWAFKLVPLIDSDLLLDCFALACAAREIDMRASPYDLTDYGYRPIAIETPGGRAEYVRAQSELARRAEPLRTELLGRCRALLGPS
;
A
#
# COMPACT_ATOMS: atom_id res chain seq x y z
N MET A 1 17.57 -24.51 -3.07
CA MET A 1 17.11 -24.98 -1.75
C MET A 1 17.86 -24.20 -0.67
N LEU A 2 17.18 -23.71 0.37
CA LEU A 2 17.79 -23.06 1.53
C LEU A 2 17.91 -24.05 2.70
N PRO A 3 19.10 -24.23 3.28
CA PRO A 3 19.28 -25.03 4.49
C PRO A 3 18.56 -24.44 5.72
N PRO A 4 18.28 -25.25 6.74
CA PRO A 4 17.49 -24.84 7.90
C PRO A 4 18.03 -23.59 8.59
N THR A 5 19.34 -23.56 8.87
CA THR A 5 19.99 -22.41 9.51
C THR A 5 19.85 -21.13 8.69
N GLN A 6 20.00 -21.21 7.36
CA GLN A 6 19.98 -20.03 6.51
C GLN A 6 18.60 -19.40 6.44
N TRP A 7 17.55 -20.21 6.21
CA TRP A 7 16.21 -19.65 6.11
C TRP A 7 15.66 -19.22 7.47
N ARG A 8 16.00 -19.91 8.57
CA ARG A 8 15.61 -19.50 9.93
C ARG A 8 16.24 -18.16 10.31
N ASN A 9 17.50 -17.93 9.93
CA ASN A 9 18.18 -16.64 10.14
C ASN A 9 17.51 -15.51 9.33
N ARG A 10 17.17 -15.74 8.06
CA ARG A 10 16.42 -14.76 7.24
C ARG A 10 15.03 -14.47 7.81
N ALA A 11 14.32 -15.51 8.24
CA ALA A 11 13.01 -15.36 8.86
C ALA A 11 13.08 -14.60 10.20
N GLN A 12 14.15 -14.78 10.98
CA GLN A 12 14.38 -14.01 12.21
C GLN A 12 14.68 -12.54 11.89
N ALA A 13 15.61 -12.27 10.97
CA ALA A 13 15.94 -10.90 10.56
C ALA A 13 14.71 -10.16 10.02
N HIS A 14 13.83 -10.84 9.27
CA HIS A 14 12.55 -10.29 8.82
C HIS A 14 11.64 -9.93 10.00
N ARG A 15 11.48 -10.82 10.97
CA ARG A 15 10.69 -10.55 12.19
C ARG A 15 11.23 -9.34 12.94
N ASP A 16 12.55 -9.23 13.08
CA ASP A 16 13.20 -8.13 13.77
C ASP A 16 12.95 -6.79 13.05
N ARG A 17 13.09 -6.75 11.71
CA ARG A 17 12.77 -5.55 10.90
C ARG A 17 11.29 -5.15 11.02
N VAL A 18 10.37 -6.13 10.97
CA VAL A 18 8.94 -5.84 11.16
C VAL A 18 8.68 -5.27 12.55
N ASP A 19 9.33 -5.81 13.58
CA ASP A 19 9.16 -5.38 14.97
C ASP A 19 9.72 -4.00 15.25
N GLU A 20 10.81 -3.63 14.59
CA GLU A 20 11.31 -2.26 14.59
C GLU A 20 10.29 -1.30 13.97
N MET A 21 9.73 -1.66 12.80
CA MET A 21 8.81 -0.80 12.07
C MET A 21 7.44 -0.62 12.73
N VAL A 22 6.84 -1.69 13.27
CA VAL A 22 5.46 -1.67 13.77
C VAL A 22 5.34 -1.99 15.26
N GLY A 23 6.41 -2.40 15.93
CA GLY A 23 6.40 -2.75 17.35
C GLY A 23 5.91 -1.62 18.27
N PRO A 24 6.36 -0.36 18.12
CA PRO A 24 5.82 0.76 18.89
C PRO A 24 4.30 0.90 18.73
N TYR A 25 3.80 0.82 17.50
CA TYR A 25 2.37 0.85 17.20
C TYR A 25 1.62 -0.34 17.83
N LEU A 26 2.16 -1.57 17.73
CA LEU A 26 1.53 -2.75 18.30
C LEU A 26 1.41 -2.67 19.83
N ARG A 27 2.42 -2.11 20.51
CA ARG A 27 2.35 -1.84 21.96
C ARG A 27 1.24 -0.84 22.28
N GLN A 28 1.19 0.29 21.56
CA GLN A 28 0.13 1.29 21.76
C GLN A 28 -1.27 0.70 21.55
N ARG A 29 -1.43 -0.13 20.52
CA ARG A 29 -2.70 -0.80 20.21
C ARG A 29 -3.10 -1.82 21.27
N ALA A 30 -2.15 -2.54 21.86
CA ALA A 30 -2.42 -3.46 22.97
C ALA A 30 -2.98 -2.72 24.20
N ASP A 31 -2.57 -1.46 24.40
CA ASP A 31 -3.11 -0.58 25.44
C ASP A 31 -4.46 0.08 25.07
N GLY A 32 -5.08 -0.34 23.96
CA GLY A 32 -6.36 0.19 23.47
C GLY A 32 -6.27 1.53 22.73
N ARG A 33 -5.06 2.07 22.51
CA ARG A 33 -4.87 3.32 21.77
C ARG A 33 -5.02 3.08 20.26
N LYS A 34 -5.77 3.95 19.59
CA LYS A 34 -5.91 3.96 18.14
C LYS A 34 -4.89 4.91 17.52
N HIS A 35 -4.33 4.53 16.39
CA HIS A 35 -3.38 5.32 15.63
C HIS A 35 -3.89 5.49 14.18
N PRO A 36 -4.55 6.61 13.84
CA PRO A 36 -5.34 6.76 12.60
C PRO A 36 -4.53 6.56 11.31
N VAL A 37 -3.22 6.83 11.34
CA VAL A 37 -2.30 6.62 10.21
C VAL A 37 -1.97 5.12 10.00
N ILE A 38 -1.44 4.44 11.02
CA ILE A 38 -0.96 3.05 10.90
C ILE A 38 -2.13 2.04 10.93
N ASP A 39 -3.18 2.29 11.71
CA ASP A 39 -4.38 1.43 11.75
C ASP A 39 -5.01 1.27 10.38
N PHE A 40 -4.94 2.32 9.55
CA PHE A 40 -5.46 2.30 8.19
C PHE A 40 -4.80 1.19 7.35
N LEU A 41 -3.46 1.07 7.38
CA LEU A 41 -2.75 0.08 6.55
C LEU A 41 -3.13 -1.36 6.87
N PHE A 42 -3.49 -1.65 8.13
CA PHE A 42 -3.92 -2.99 8.55
C PHE A 42 -5.42 -3.21 8.36
N THR A 43 -6.24 -2.21 8.65
CA THR A 43 -7.70 -2.32 8.63
C THR A 43 -8.26 -2.21 7.22
N TYR A 44 -7.75 -1.27 6.41
CA TYR A 44 -8.19 -1.04 5.05
C TYR A 44 -7.75 -2.17 4.11
N TYR A 45 -6.49 -2.58 4.18
CA TYR A 45 -5.97 -3.63 3.31
C TYR A 45 -6.23 -5.05 3.82
N GLY A 46 -6.52 -5.21 5.11
CA GLY A 46 -6.84 -6.52 5.70
C GLY A 46 -5.65 -7.47 5.84
N HIS A 47 -4.41 -6.99 5.69
CA HIS A 47 -3.19 -7.79 5.87
C HIS A 47 -2.63 -7.61 7.28
N LYS A 48 -3.03 -8.48 8.21
CA LYS A 48 -2.79 -8.33 9.66
C LYS A 48 -1.28 -8.31 10.00
N PRO A 49 -0.87 -7.67 11.12
CA PRO A 49 0.53 -7.66 11.56
C PRO A 49 1.17 -9.05 11.68
N ALA A 50 0.43 -10.04 12.18
CA ALA A 50 0.90 -11.42 12.29
C ALA A 50 1.18 -12.08 10.92
N GLN A 51 0.49 -11.63 9.86
CA GLN A 51 0.75 -12.07 8.49
C GLN A 51 2.00 -11.37 7.94
N LEU A 52 2.14 -10.06 8.15
CA LEU A 52 3.34 -9.29 7.77
C LEU A 52 4.62 -9.82 8.45
N ARG A 53 4.54 -10.23 9.73
CA ARG A 53 5.65 -10.84 10.48
C ARG A 53 6.10 -12.19 9.93
N ARG A 54 5.29 -12.86 9.11
CA ARG A 54 5.67 -14.14 8.53
C ARG A 54 6.59 -13.90 7.35
N TRP A 55 7.72 -14.59 7.39
CA TRP A 55 8.68 -14.55 6.30
C TRP A 55 8.27 -15.51 5.18
N HIS A 56 8.50 -15.09 3.93
CA HIS A 56 8.21 -15.83 2.72
C HIS A 56 9.42 -15.71 1.79
N PRO A 57 9.99 -16.82 1.28
CA PRO A 57 11.18 -16.79 0.45
C PRO A 57 10.89 -16.41 -1.02
N GLY A 58 9.62 -16.33 -1.42
CA GLY A 58 9.20 -16.17 -2.81
C GLY A 58 9.11 -17.48 -3.59
N PHE A 59 8.54 -17.40 -4.79
CA PHE A 59 8.38 -18.54 -5.68
C PHE A 59 9.72 -19.11 -6.15
N GLY A 60 9.80 -20.43 -6.36
CA GLY A 60 11.02 -21.13 -6.80
C GLY A 60 12.06 -21.40 -5.71
N VAL A 61 11.84 -20.94 -4.47
CA VAL A 61 12.75 -21.20 -3.35
C VAL A 61 12.20 -22.31 -2.47
N ALA A 62 12.93 -23.42 -2.39
CA ALA A 62 12.61 -24.56 -1.52
C ALA A 62 13.32 -24.47 -0.17
N LEU A 63 12.61 -24.77 0.93
CA LEU A 63 13.09 -24.74 2.31
C LEU A 63 13.24 -26.16 2.85
N ALA A 64 14.43 -26.53 3.32
CA ALA A 64 14.66 -27.80 4.01
C ALA A 64 14.19 -27.73 5.48
N ASP A 65 13.65 -28.84 6.01
CA ASP A 65 13.20 -28.97 7.41
C ASP A 65 12.26 -27.82 7.85
N ALA A 66 11.24 -27.58 7.03
CA ALA A 66 10.37 -26.41 7.12
C ALA A 66 8.89 -26.82 7.24
N GLU A 67 8.59 -27.85 8.04
CA GLU A 67 7.24 -28.39 8.26
C GLU A 67 6.24 -27.30 8.73
N GLU A 68 6.72 -26.22 9.35
CA GLU A 68 5.90 -25.05 9.70
C GLU A 68 5.25 -24.33 8.50
N TYR A 69 5.72 -24.61 7.28
CA TYR A 69 5.14 -24.15 6.01
C TYR A 69 4.16 -25.17 5.39
N ALA A 70 4.15 -26.44 5.81
CA ALA A 70 3.35 -27.51 5.22
C ALA A 70 1.85 -27.19 5.20
N GLN A 71 1.33 -26.60 6.28
CA GLN A 71 -0.08 -26.25 6.43
C GLN A 71 -0.41 -24.82 5.99
N ARG A 72 0.53 -24.11 5.37
CA ARG A 72 0.35 -22.72 4.99
C ARG A 72 -0.24 -22.65 3.58
N ARG A 73 -1.27 -21.80 3.43
CA ARG A 73 -1.89 -21.52 2.14
C ARG A 73 -0.83 -21.14 1.10
N GLY A 74 -0.84 -21.85 -0.02
CA GLY A 74 0.05 -21.60 -1.14
C GLY A 74 1.42 -22.26 -1.04
N TYR A 75 1.65 -23.15 -0.08
CA TYR A 75 2.84 -24.01 -0.01
C TYR A 75 2.47 -25.47 -0.28
N HIS A 76 3.47 -26.23 -0.73
CA HIS A 76 3.40 -27.68 -0.84
C HIS A 76 4.73 -28.32 -0.45
N ARG A 77 4.68 -29.62 -0.14
CA ARG A 77 5.84 -30.47 0.15
C ARG A 77 6.30 -31.16 -1.13
N VAL A 78 7.62 -31.21 -1.34
CA VAL A 78 8.28 -31.90 -2.44
C VAL A 78 9.31 -32.86 -1.88
N GLU A 79 9.30 -34.11 -2.35
CA GLU A 79 10.34 -35.09 -2.01
C GLU A 79 11.58 -34.87 -2.88
N THR A 80 12.76 -34.82 -2.26
CA THR A 80 14.05 -34.68 -2.97
C THR A 80 15.04 -35.72 -2.48
N ALA A 81 16.13 -35.94 -3.22
CA ALA A 81 17.20 -36.85 -2.80
C ALA A 81 17.86 -36.45 -1.46
N ALA A 82 17.76 -35.17 -1.06
CA ALA A 82 18.28 -34.65 0.20
C ALA A 82 17.24 -34.65 1.34
N GLY A 83 16.02 -35.16 1.10
CA GLY A 83 14.89 -35.15 2.03
C GLY A 83 13.76 -34.20 1.60
N PRO A 84 12.67 -34.13 2.39
CA PRO A 84 11.51 -33.32 2.06
C PRO A 84 11.80 -31.81 2.18
N VAL A 85 11.29 -31.05 1.22
CA VAL A 85 11.37 -29.59 1.20
C VAL A 85 9.99 -28.96 1.04
N HIS A 86 9.85 -27.71 1.48
CA HIS A 86 8.62 -26.93 1.33
C HIS A 86 8.86 -25.72 0.42
N THR A 87 7.98 -25.49 -0.55
CA THR A 87 8.09 -24.35 -1.47
C THR A 87 6.71 -23.85 -1.90
N ALA A 88 6.65 -22.64 -2.46
CA ALA A 88 5.43 -22.09 -3.02
C ALA A 88 4.86 -23.02 -4.09
N ASP A 89 3.56 -23.31 -3.99
CA ASP A 89 2.84 -24.26 -4.84
C ASP A 89 2.62 -23.71 -6.26
N PRO A 90 3.12 -24.37 -7.32
CA PRO A 90 2.80 -24.01 -8.70
C PRO A 90 1.29 -24.00 -8.99
N ALA A 91 0.52 -24.90 -8.39
CA ALA A 91 -0.94 -24.87 -8.54
C ALA A 91 -1.56 -23.65 -7.84
N PHE A 92 -0.91 -23.10 -6.80
CA PHE A 92 -1.31 -21.81 -6.24
C PHE A 92 -1.00 -20.66 -7.18
N LEU A 93 0.13 -20.67 -7.87
CA LEU A 93 0.42 -19.71 -8.93
C LEU A 93 -0.65 -19.78 -10.04
N ASP A 94 -1.00 -20.96 -10.52
CA ASP A 94 -2.03 -21.11 -11.56
C ASP A 94 -3.40 -20.57 -11.11
N ARG A 95 -3.82 -20.86 -9.87
CA ARG A 95 -5.05 -20.27 -9.29
C ARG A 95 -4.99 -18.75 -9.11
N ARG A 96 -3.79 -18.15 -9.15
CA ARG A 96 -3.57 -16.70 -8.99
C ARG A 96 -3.17 -16.02 -10.29
N ARG A 97 -3.09 -16.75 -11.41
CA ARG A 97 -2.60 -16.25 -12.71
C ARG A 97 -3.27 -14.95 -13.12
N ASP A 98 -4.61 -14.89 -13.12
CA ASP A 98 -5.37 -13.67 -13.45
C ASP A 98 -5.00 -12.48 -12.56
N THR A 99 -4.72 -12.72 -11.27
CA THR A 99 -4.28 -11.65 -10.37
C THR A 99 -2.87 -11.18 -10.72
N VAL A 100 -1.96 -12.10 -11.06
CA VAL A 100 -0.59 -11.76 -11.47
C VAL A 100 -0.61 -10.97 -12.78
N GLU A 101 -1.42 -11.38 -13.75
CA GLU A 101 -1.62 -10.69 -15.03
C GLU A 101 -2.18 -9.28 -14.82
N PHE A 102 -3.23 -9.16 -14.01
CA PHE A 102 -3.81 -7.86 -13.66
C PHE A 102 -2.78 -6.93 -13.02
N VAL A 103 -2.03 -7.43 -12.02
CA VAL A 103 -1.01 -6.62 -11.34
C VAL A 103 0.09 -6.23 -12.33
N ALA A 104 0.58 -7.15 -13.14
CA ALA A 104 1.61 -6.85 -14.14
C ALA A 104 1.13 -5.76 -15.13
N ALA A 105 -0.09 -5.89 -15.65
CA ALA A 105 -0.68 -4.91 -16.56
C ALA A 105 -0.85 -3.54 -15.90
N LEU A 106 -1.37 -3.49 -14.66
CA LEU A 106 -1.55 -2.26 -13.89
C LEU A 106 -0.21 -1.55 -13.64
N LEU A 107 0.79 -2.28 -13.14
CA LEU A 107 2.10 -1.69 -12.80
C LEU A 107 2.83 -1.21 -14.05
N ALA A 108 2.77 -1.97 -15.16
CA ALA A 108 3.36 -1.56 -16.43
C ALA A 108 2.68 -0.30 -16.99
N ALA A 109 1.34 -0.27 -17.01
CA ALA A 109 0.60 0.89 -17.50
C ALA A 109 0.85 2.14 -16.64
N THR A 110 0.96 1.96 -15.31
CA THR A 110 1.28 3.06 -14.39
C THR A 110 2.69 3.58 -14.60
N ALA A 111 3.68 2.70 -14.78
CA ALA A 111 5.08 3.07 -14.98
C ALA A 111 5.33 3.78 -16.32
N ALA A 112 4.52 3.52 -17.34
CA ALA A 112 4.68 4.10 -18.68
C ALA A 112 4.20 5.56 -18.79
N ARG A 113 3.65 6.16 -17.73
CA ARG A 113 3.05 7.50 -17.74
C ARG A 113 3.98 8.53 -17.10
N PRO A 114 3.94 9.80 -17.53
CA PRO A 114 4.53 10.88 -16.75
C PRO A 114 3.80 11.03 -15.41
N ALA A 115 4.54 11.37 -14.36
CA ALA A 115 3.95 11.58 -13.04
C ALA A 115 3.02 12.80 -13.02
N GLN A 116 1.80 12.63 -12.50
CA GLN A 116 0.88 13.73 -12.20
C GLN A 116 0.98 14.14 -10.73
N LEU A 117 1.28 15.42 -10.49
CA LEU A 117 1.55 15.98 -9.16
C LEU A 117 0.53 17.05 -8.72
N SER A 118 -0.60 17.14 -9.42
CA SER A 118 -1.60 18.22 -9.25
C SER A 118 -2.87 17.79 -8.50
N CYS A 119 -2.88 16.61 -7.88
CA CYS A 119 -3.98 16.16 -7.02
C CYS A 119 -3.96 16.87 -5.65
N PHE A 120 -2.78 17.21 -5.15
CA PHE A 120 -2.55 17.86 -3.84
C PHE A 120 -3.17 17.16 -2.63
N GLY A 121 -3.52 15.87 -2.73
CA GLY A 121 -4.16 15.15 -1.62
C GLY A 121 -5.63 15.52 -1.41
N LEU A 122 -6.25 16.23 -2.35
CA LEU A 122 -7.64 16.70 -2.24
C LEU A 122 -8.67 15.57 -2.16
N HIS A 123 -8.29 14.31 -2.39
CA HIS A 123 -9.22 13.18 -2.23
C HIS A 123 -9.72 13.05 -0.78
N GLU A 124 -8.91 13.30 0.25
CA GLU A 124 -9.37 13.25 1.65
C GLU A 124 -10.34 14.41 1.97
N TRP A 125 -10.20 15.54 1.28
CA TRP A 125 -11.09 16.70 1.38
C TRP A 125 -12.43 16.43 0.70
N ALA A 126 -12.38 15.83 -0.48
CA ALA A 126 -13.55 15.41 -1.26
C ALA A 126 -14.40 14.34 -0.55
N MET A 127 -13.80 13.54 0.34
CA MET A 127 -14.53 12.53 1.13
C MET A 127 -15.42 13.12 2.23
N VAL A 128 -15.23 14.40 2.60
CA VAL A 128 -16.02 15.09 3.65
C VAL A 128 -16.72 16.36 3.14
N TYR A 129 -16.55 16.69 1.87
CA TYR A 129 -17.11 17.89 1.24
C TYR A 129 -18.63 17.93 1.32
N ARG A 130 -19.19 18.98 1.93
CA ARG A 130 -20.63 19.21 2.12
C ARG A 130 -21.38 18.01 2.71
N SER A 131 -20.71 17.21 3.53
CA SER A 131 -21.29 16.02 4.17
C SER A 131 -21.18 16.13 5.67
N ASP A 132 -22.24 15.73 6.39
CA ASP A 132 -22.19 15.61 7.85
C ASP A 132 -21.39 14.41 8.34
N ASP A 133 -21.15 13.41 7.48
CA ASP A 133 -20.40 12.21 7.85
C ASP A 133 -18.89 12.43 7.75
N VAL A 134 -18.25 12.48 8.92
CA VAL A 134 -16.79 12.59 9.03
C VAL A 134 -16.21 11.19 9.20
N ARG A 135 -15.40 10.74 8.24
CA ARG A 135 -14.86 9.37 8.22
C ARG A 135 -13.96 9.06 9.41
N HIS A 136 -13.15 10.04 9.83
CA HIS A 136 -12.35 9.97 11.05
C HIS A 136 -13.04 10.73 12.18
N ARG A 137 -14.20 10.26 12.67
CA ARG A 137 -14.99 10.92 13.74
C ARG A 137 -14.22 11.28 15.01
N GLN A 138 -13.08 10.63 15.24
CA GLN A 138 -12.22 10.85 16.41
C GLN A 138 -11.19 11.97 16.20
N VAL A 139 -11.08 12.50 14.99
CA VAL A 139 -10.08 13.51 14.61
C VAL A 139 -10.82 14.74 14.05
N PRO A 140 -10.67 15.92 14.66
CA PRO A 140 -11.41 17.11 14.22
C PRO A 140 -10.91 17.63 12.86
N LEU A 141 -11.75 18.44 12.19
CA LEU A 141 -11.35 19.15 10.97
C LEU A 141 -10.58 20.42 11.35
N ARG A 142 -9.36 20.59 10.83
CA ARG A 142 -8.46 21.70 11.18
C ARG A 142 -9.00 23.08 10.77
N LEU A 143 -9.82 23.16 9.71
CA LEU A 143 -10.45 24.40 9.21
C LEU A 143 -11.96 24.44 9.49
N GLY A 144 -12.49 23.49 10.27
CA GLY A 144 -13.93 23.26 10.36
C GLY A 144 -14.56 22.89 9.01
N ARG A 145 -15.89 22.76 9.00
CA ARG A 145 -16.65 22.35 7.79
C ARG A 145 -16.56 23.40 6.68
N ALA A 146 -16.93 24.65 6.97
CA ALA A 146 -16.95 25.72 5.99
C ALA A 146 -15.59 25.99 5.35
N GLY A 147 -14.50 25.93 6.13
CA GLY A 147 -13.15 26.06 5.59
C GLY A 147 -12.72 24.86 4.74
N THR A 148 -13.12 23.65 5.12
CA THR A 148 -12.89 22.44 4.32
C THR A 148 -13.60 22.52 2.97
N ASP A 149 -14.86 22.95 2.96
CA ASP A 149 -15.63 23.14 1.74
C ASP A 149 -15.04 24.22 0.85
N ALA A 150 -14.58 25.34 1.42
CA ALA A 150 -13.93 26.43 0.68
C ALA A 150 -12.66 25.98 -0.06
N VAL A 151 -11.89 25.04 0.51
CA VAL A 151 -10.71 24.47 -0.15
C VAL A 151 -11.11 23.65 -1.37
N VAL A 152 -12.11 22.77 -1.24
CA VAL A 152 -12.63 21.99 -2.37
C VAL A 152 -13.30 22.89 -3.41
N ASP A 153 -13.93 23.98 -2.97
CA ASP A 153 -14.56 24.97 -3.85
C ASP A 153 -13.53 25.74 -4.70
N SER A 154 -12.36 26.04 -4.13
CA SER A 154 -11.31 26.85 -4.76
C SER A 154 -10.32 26.07 -5.64
N MET A 155 -10.39 24.74 -5.66
CA MET A 155 -9.43 23.88 -6.37
C MET A 155 -10.11 22.83 -7.26
N SER A 156 -9.43 22.39 -8.32
CA SER A 156 -9.93 21.30 -9.17
C SER A 156 -9.62 19.94 -8.55
N LEU A 157 -10.62 19.07 -8.42
CA LEU A 157 -10.42 17.67 -8.06
C LEU A 157 -9.87 16.90 -9.28
N ARG A 158 -8.69 16.29 -9.12
CA ARG A 158 -7.97 15.59 -10.20
C ARG A 158 -7.55 14.19 -9.77
N CYS A 159 -8.35 13.53 -8.95
CA CYS A 159 -8.05 12.18 -8.49
C CYS A 159 -8.09 11.22 -9.68
N THR A 160 -7.06 10.38 -9.76
CA THR A 160 -6.91 9.33 -10.79
C THR A 160 -6.98 7.92 -10.20
N HIS A 161 -7.09 7.83 -8.87
CA HIS A 161 -7.06 6.57 -8.13
C HIS A 161 -8.47 6.17 -7.70
N PHE A 162 -9.04 5.16 -8.36
CA PHE A 162 -10.43 4.75 -8.14
C PHE A 162 -10.72 4.36 -6.68
N ASP A 163 -9.80 3.67 -6.01
CA ASP A 163 -10.01 3.20 -4.64
C ASP A 163 -10.08 4.35 -3.62
N ALA A 164 -9.61 5.56 -3.97
CA ALA A 164 -9.87 6.80 -3.22
C ALA A 164 -11.14 7.50 -3.73
N PHE A 165 -11.29 7.66 -5.04
CA PHE A 165 -12.41 8.35 -5.67
C PHE A 165 -13.78 7.80 -5.26
N ARG A 166 -13.92 6.48 -5.13
CA ARG A 166 -15.20 5.83 -4.75
C ARG A 166 -15.74 6.23 -3.37
N PHE A 167 -14.97 6.97 -2.59
CA PHE A 167 -15.35 7.50 -1.29
C PHE A 167 -15.70 8.99 -1.32
N PHE A 168 -15.63 9.65 -2.48
CA PHE A 168 -16.04 11.04 -2.59
C PHE A 168 -17.51 11.18 -2.22
N THR A 169 -17.87 12.32 -1.63
CA THR A 169 -19.28 12.63 -1.40
C THR A 169 -20.03 12.76 -2.72
N PRO A 170 -21.36 12.56 -2.74
CA PRO A 170 -22.18 12.78 -3.93
C PRO A 170 -21.98 14.16 -4.56
N GLU A 171 -21.64 15.17 -3.76
CA GLU A 171 -21.39 16.55 -4.17
C GLU A 171 -19.96 16.76 -4.69
N ALA A 172 -18.98 15.98 -4.21
CA ALA A 172 -17.59 16.08 -4.67
C ALA A 172 -17.32 15.25 -5.92
N ALA A 173 -17.95 14.08 -6.08
CA ALA A 173 -17.70 13.20 -7.21
C ALA A 173 -17.92 13.89 -8.57
N PRO A 174 -19.01 14.64 -8.82
CA PRO A 174 -19.23 15.43 -10.05
C PRO A 174 -18.14 16.46 -10.36
N ARG A 175 -17.38 16.90 -9.35
CA ARG A 175 -16.34 17.93 -9.49
C ARG A 175 -14.97 17.37 -9.89
N ASN A 176 -14.78 16.05 -9.81
CA ASN A 176 -13.56 15.42 -10.31
C ASN A 176 -13.54 15.54 -11.84
N ILE A 177 -12.39 15.89 -12.41
CA ILE A 177 -12.25 16.09 -13.87
C ILE A 177 -12.75 14.89 -14.67
N GLU A 178 -12.65 13.70 -14.09
CA GLU A 178 -13.18 12.47 -14.67
C GLU A 178 -13.96 11.67 -13.64
N GLN A 179 -15.12 11.14 -14.04
CA GLN A 179 -15.83 10.14 -13.26
C GLN A 179 -15.09 8.82 -13.39
N LEU A 180 -14.51 8.32 -12.31
CA LEU A 180 -13.77 7.07 -12.34
C LEU A 180 -14.68 5.88 -12.03
N THR A 181 -14.51 4.82 -12.79
CA THR A 181 -15.06 3.49 -12.51
C THR A 181 -13.93 2.52 -12.13
N ARG A 182 -14.29 1.34 -11.64
CA ARG A 182 -13.30 0.31 -11.31
C ARG A 182 -12.50 -0.12 -12.55
N ASP A 183 -13.15 -0.19 -13.70
CA ASP A 183 -12.57 -0.63 -14.97
C ASP A 183 -11.52 0.36 -15.50
N ASP A 184 -11.57 1.61 -15.04
CA ASP A 184 -10.61 2.65 -15.40
C ASP A 184 -9.23 2.47 -14.74
N GLN A 185 -9.08 1.62 -13.72
CA GLN A 185 -7.89 1.58 -12.88
C GLN A 185 -6.60 1.44 -13.69
N ILE A 186 -6.52 0.47 -14.62
CA ILE A 186 -5.32 0.27 -15.47
C ILE A 186 -5.03 1.51 -16.31
N ARG A 187 -6.06 2.18 -16.82
CA ARG A 187 -5.96 3.32 -17.75
C ARG A 187 -5.62 4.63 -17.04
N ARG A 188 -6.02 4.79 -15.77
CA ARG A 188 -5.98 6.08 -15.07
C ARG A 188 -4.94 6.18 -13.98
N GLU A 189 -4.55 5.08 -13.35
CA GLU A 189 -3.56 5.10 -12.26
C GLU A 189 -2.28 5.84 -12.68
N GLN A 190 -1.79 6.73 -11.82
CA GLN A 190 -0.64 7.60 -12.10
C GLN A 190 0.54 7.28 -11.18
N PRO A 191 1.78 7.27 -11.69
CA PRO A 191 2.95 6.93 -10.87
C PRO A 191 3.26 7.98 -9.80
N GLY A 192 2.76 9.21 -9.97
CA GLY A 192 2.85 10.28 -8.98
C GLY A 192 1.81 10.19 -7.85
N CYS A 193 0.76 9.38 -7.98
CA CYS A 193 -0.27 9.28 -6.96
C CYS A 193 0.28 8.59 -5.70
N LEU A 194 0.11 9.21 -4.52
CA LEU A 194 0.50 8.59 -3.24
C LEU A 194 -0.12 7.20 -3.07
N HIS A 195 -1.39 7.06 -3.47
CA HIS A 195 -2.13 5.81 -3.34
C HIS A 195 -1.64 4.72 -4.28
N ALA A 196 -1.22 5.07 -5.51
CA ALA A 196 -0.60 4.11 -6.41
C ALA A 196 0.72 3.56 -5.84
N GLY A 197 1.50 4.41 -5.15
CA GLY A 197 2.69 4.00 -4.41
C GLY A 197 2.35 3.14 -3.19
N MET A 198 1.36 3.57 -2.40
CA MET A 198 0.88 2.85 -1.23
C MET A 198 0.33 1.46 -1.58
N ASP A 199 -0.32 1.32 -2.73
CA ASP A 199 -0.91 0.08 -3.23
C ASP A 199 0.14 -0.97 -3.65
N LEU A 200 1.41 -0.60 -3.83
CA LEU A 200 2.46 -1.61 -4.06
C LEU A 200 2.50 -2.64 -2.93
N TYR A 201 2.28 -2.20 -1.69
CA TYR A 201 2.10 -3.09 -0.55
C TYR A 201 0.88 -4.02 -0.73
N LYS A 202 -0.26 -3.46 -1.15
CA LYS A 202 -1.49 -4.22 -1.44
C LYS A 202 -1.25 -5.33 -2.45
N TRP A 203 -0.59 -5.00 -3.55
CA TRP A 203 -0.33 -5.95 -4.62
C TRP A 203 0.72 -7.00 -4.20
N ALA A 204 1.77 -6.61 -3.47
CA ALA A 204 2.76 -7.54 -2.96
C ALA A 204 2.14 -8.59 -2.01
N PHE A 205 1.39 -8.19 -0.98
CA PHE A 205 0.85 -9.19 -0.03
C PHE A 205 -0.25 -10.06 -0.65
N LYS A 206 -0.99 -9.56 -1.65
CA LYS A 206 -1.99 -10.37 -2.38
C LYS A 206 -1.36 -11.52 -3.16
N LEU A 207 -0.07 -11.43 -3.45
CA LEU A 207 0.69 -12.43 -4.20
C LEU A 207 1.54 -13.33 -3.31
N VAL A 208 1.62 -13.10 -1.99
CA VAL A 208 2.26 -14.04 -1.06
C VAL A 208 1.60 -15.44 -1.16
N PRO A 209 2.39 -16.54 -1.20
CA PRO A 209 3.84 -16.61 -1.01
C PRO A 209 4.70 -16.53 -2.28
N LEU A 210 4.13 -16.12 -3.42
CA LEU A 210 4.84 -16.02 -4.70
C LEU A 210 5.86 -14.87 -4.72
N ILE A 211 5.58 -13.81 -3.97
CA ILE A 211 6.48 -12.67 -3.75
C ILE A 211 7.21 -12.85 -2.41
N ASP A 212 8.50 -12.53 -2.40
CA ASP A 212 9.33 -12.61 -1.21
C ASP A 212 9.04 -11.49 -0.19
N SER A 213 9.39 -11.77 1.06
CA SER A 213 9.14 -10.87 2.18
C SER A 213 9.97 -9.60 2.17
N ASP A 214 11.14 -9.59 1.52
CA ASP A 214 12.01 -8.41 1.50
C ASP A 214 11.34 -7.31 0.66
N LEU A 215 10.91 -7.64 -0.56
CA LEU A 215 10.15 -6.71 -1.41
C LEU A 215 8.82 -6.29 -0.76
N LEU A 216 8.11 -7.23 -0.13
CA LEU A 216 6.87 -6.93 0.60
C LEU A 216 7.09 -5.89 1.71
N LEU A 217 8.17 -6.05 2.48
CA LEU A 217 8.46 -5.18 3.62
C LEU A 217 8.90 -3.78 3.16
N ASP A 218 9.68 -3.69 2.08
CA ASP A 218 10.05 -2.40 1.50
C ASP A 218 8.83 -1.68 0.91
N CYS A 219 7.90 -2.41 0.28
CA CYS A 219 6.61 -1.86 -0.14
C CYS A 219 5.76 -1.40 1.05
N PHE A 220 5.78 -2.13 2.17
CA PHE A 220 5.09 -1.73 3.39
C PHE A 220 5.69 -0.44 3.98
N ALA A 221 7.02 -0.30 4.00
CA ALA A 221 7.69 0.92 4.45
C ALA A 221 7.30 2.14 3.59
N LEU A 222 7.21 1.95 2.27
CA LEU A 222 6.70 2.98 1.35
C LEU A 222 5.24 3.33 1.66
N ALA A 223 4.39 2.34 1.94
CA ALA A 223 2.99 2.55 2.28
C ALA A 223 2.81 3.36 3.58
N CYS A 224 3.64 3.13 4.60
CA CYS A 224 3.71 3.96 5.80
C CYS A 224 4.03 5.42 5.48
N ALA A 225 5.08 5.66 4.69
CA ALA A 225 5.45 7.01 4.28
C ALA A 225 4.37 7.70 3.44
N ALA A 226 3.72 6.96 2.53
CA ALA A 226 2.63 7.47 1.71
C ALA A 226 1.43 7.91 2.58
N ARG A 227 1.03 7.06 3.54
CA ARG A 227 -0.12 7.32 4.42
C ARG A 227 0.17 8.46 5.39
N GLU A 228 1.41 8.65 5.82
CA GLU A 228 1.78 9.84 6.60
C GLU A 228 1.55 11.13 5.80
N ILE A 229 2.09 11.22 4.57
CA ILE A 229 1.93 12.41 3.72
C ILE A 229 0.45 12.66 3.45
N ASP A 230 -0.29 11.59 3.15
CA ASP A 230 -1.72 11.62 2.89
C ASP A 230 -2.52 12.23 4.05
N MET A 231 -2.26 11.75 5.27
CA MET A 231 -2.92 12.27 6.47
C MET A 231 -2.46 13.67 6.85
N ARG A 232 -1.17 13.99 6.71
CA ARG A 232 -0.66 15.35 6.95
C ARG A 232 -1.27 16.38 6.01
N ALA A 233 -1.60 16.01 4.76
CA ALA A 233 -2.24 16.88 3.78
C ALA A 233 -3.77 16.90 3.84
N SER A 234 -4.37 16.04 4.67
CA SER A 234 -5.81 15.87 4.81
C SER A 234 -6.48 17.07 5.52
N PRO A 235 -7.82 17.16 5.58
CA PRO A 235 -8.50 18.20 6.34
C PRO A 235 -8.48 17.95 7.86
N TYR A 236 -7.97 16.80 8.31
CA TYR A 236 -7.97 16.39 9.71
C TYR A 236 -6.80 17.00 10.47
N ASP A 237 -7.04 17.41 11.72
CA ASP A 237 -6.00 17.86 12.64
C ASP A 237 -5.39 16.68 13.39
N LEU A 238 -4.15 16.33 13.05
CA LEU A 238 -3.42 15.21 13.65
C LEU A 238 -2.30 15.69 14.60
N THR A 239 -2.34 16.94 15.07
CA THR A 239 -1.30 17.49 15.94
C THR A 239 -1.16 16.71 17.25
N ASP A 240 -2.26 16.27 17.86
CA ASP A 240 -2.27 15.40 19.05
C ASP A 240 -1.64 14.01 18.80
N TYR A 241 -1.51 13.60 17.54
CA TYR A 241 -0.83 12.38 17.13
C TYR A 241 0.63 12.63 16.69
N GLY A 242 1.14 13.85 16.85
CA GLY A 242 2.52 14.23 16.50
C GLY A 242 2.74 14.58 15.03
N TYR A 243 1.68 14.75 14.23
CA TYR A 243 1.79 15.07 12.81
C TYR A 243 1.53 16.55 12.54
N ARG A 244 2.54 17.22 11.99
CA ARG A 244 2.39 18.60 11.52
C ARG A 244 1.67 18.64 10.16
N PRO A 245 0.61 19.45 9.99
CA PRO A 245 -0.11 19.54 8.72
C PRO A 245 0.76 20.06 7.56
N ILE A 246 0.54 19.51 6.37
CA ILE A 246 0.93 20.08 5.08
C ILE A 246 -0.27 20.91 4.60
N ALA A 247 -0.21 22.22 4.79
CA ALA A 247 -1.32 23.15 4.57
C ALA A 247 -1.59 23.44 3.08
N ILE A 248 -2.18 22.47 2.36
CA ILE A 248 -2.44 22.52 0.91
C ILE A 248 -3.43 23.61 0.45
N GLU A 249 -4.17 24.24 1.37
CA GLU A 249 -4.96 25.44 1.10
C GLU A 249 -4.08 26.64 0.77
N THR A 250 -2.83 26.63 1.23
CA THR A 250 -1.84 27.68 0.96
C THR A 250 -0.94 27.31 -0.23
N PRO A 251 -0.42 28.30 -0.99
CA PRO A 251 0.60 28.04 -2.02
C PRO A 251 1.85 27.34 -1.47
N GLY A 252 2.29 27.73 -0.27
CA GLY A 252 3.47 27.14 0.38
C GLY A 252 3.29 25.66 0.73
N GLY A 253 2.14 25.29 1.30
CA GLY A 253 1.83 23.89 1.61
C GLY A 253 1.61 23.04 0.37
N ARG A 254 1.07 23.59 -0.73
CA ARG A 254 1.05 22.88 -2.03
C ARG A 254 2.45 22.59 -2.56
N ALA A 255 3.37 23.56 -2.44
CA ALA A 255 4.76 23.34 -2.83
C ALA A 255 5.45 22.28 -1.94
N GLU A 256 5.16 22.25 -0.64
CA GLU A 256 5.62 21.18 0.26
C GLU A 256 5.06 19.82 -0.14
N TYR A 257 3.77 19.73 -0.41
CA TYR A 257 3.12 18.50 -0.85
C TYR A 257 3.75 17.95 -2.14
N VAL A 258 3.96 18.80 -3.15
CA VAL A 258 4.57 18.40 -4.43
C VAL A 258 5.97 17.85 -4.24
N ARG A 259 6.78 18.44 -3.34
CA ARG A 259 8.12 17.92 -3.01
C ARG A 259 8.03 16.54 -2.37
N ALA A 260 7.16 16.37 -1.37
CA ALA A 260 6.96 15.09 -0.69
C ALA A 260 6.42 14.01 -1.64
N GLN A 261 5.46 14.36 -2.49
CA GLN A 261 4.88 13.48 -3.51
C GLN A 261 5.92 13.04 -4.54
N SER A 262 6.74 13.97 -5.02
CA SER A 262 7.82 13.68 -5.97
C SER A 262 8.84 12.71 -5.39
N GLU A 263 9.24 12.93 -4.14
CA GLU A 263 10.19 12.04 -3.45
C GLU A 263 9.59 10.65 -3.21
N LEU A 264 8.32 10.56 -2.82
CA LEU A 264 7.65 9.27 -2.68
C LEU A 264 7.56 8.54 -4.03
N ALA A 265 7.21 9.24 -5.11
CA ALA A 265 7.14 8.66 -6.45
C ALA A 265 8.50 8.11 -6.91
N ARG A 266 9.59 8.84 -6.65
CA ARG A 266 10.97 8.41 -6.92
C ARG A 266 11.34 7.14 -6.13
N ARG A 267 10.94 7.04 -4.86
CA ARG A 267 11.15 5.85 -4.03
C ARG A 267 10.27 4.66 -4.47
N ALA A 268 9.08 4.94 -4.99
CA ALA A 268 8.14 3.92 -5.45
C ALA A 268 8.55 3.29 -6.79
N GLU A 269 9.29 4.01 -7.63
CA GLU A 269 9.72 3.55 -8.95
C GLU A 269 10.51 2.23 -8.94
N PRO A 270 11.62 2.07 -8.19
CA PRO A 270 12.35 0.80 -8.16
C PRO A 270 11.49 -0.35 -7.62
N LEU A 271 10.68 -0.11 -6.59
CA LEU A 271 9.78 -1.13 -6.01
C LEU A 271 8.71 -1.57 -7.01
N ARG A 272 8.15 -0.64 -7.78
CA ARG A 272 7.19 -0.94 -8.85
C ARG A 272 7.85 -1.78 -9.94
N THR A 273 9.05 -1.41 -10.36
CA THR A 273 9.82 -2.13 -11.37
C THR A 273 10.15 -3.55 -10.91
N GLU A 274 10.57 -3.72 -9.66
CA GLU A 274 10.87 -5.03 -9.10
C GLU A 274 9.62 -5.90 -9.01
N LEU A 275 8.53 -5.39 -8.45
CA LEU A 275 7.27 -6.13 -8.35
C LEU A 275 6.71 -6.52 -9.72
N LEU A 276 6.80 -5.63 -10.71
CA LEU A 276 6.46 -5.93 -12.10
C LEU A 276 7.37 -7.04 -12.67
N GLY A 277 8.67 -6.98 -12.41
CA GLY A 277 9.64 -8.00 -12.79
C GLY A 277 9.30 -9.38 -12.20
N ARG A 278 8.95 -9.44 -10.92
CA ARG A 278 8.49 -10.67 -10.25
C ARG A 278 7.20 -11.20 -10.90
N CYS A 279 6.23 -10.33 -11.17
CA CYS A 279 4.98 -10.75 -11.82
C CYS A 279 5.25 -11.31 -13.23
N ARG A 280 6.12 -10.68 -14.02
CA ARG A 280 6.49 -11.18 -15.35
C ARG A 280 7.23 -12.52 -15.28
N ALA A 281 8.12 -12.69 -14.31
CA ALA A 281 8.82 -13.97 -14.10
C ALA A 281 7.82 -15.10 -13.75
N LEU A 282 6.83 -14.82 -12.92
CA LEU A 282 5.75 -15.76 -12.58
C LEU A 282 4.85 -16.13 -13.77
N LEU A 283 4.74 -15.25 -14.77
CA LEU A 283 3.96 -15.49 -16.00
C LEU A 283 4.79 -16.10 -17.14
N GLY A 284 6.11 -16.15 -16.99
CA GLY A 284 7.01 -16.73 -17.98
C GLY A 284 6.77 -18.23 -18.18
N PRO A 285 7.24 -18.81 -19.30
CA PRO A 285 7.19 -20.26 -19.50
C PRO A 285 7.94 -20.96 -18.37
N SER A 286 7.31 -21.99 -17.81
CA SER A 286 7.89 -22.88 -16.79
C SER A 286 8.93 -23.82 -17.38
#